data_AF-A0A067EDS3-F1
#
_entry.id   AF-A0A067EDS3-F1
#
_cell.length_a   1.000
_cell.length_b   1.000
_cell.length_c   1.000
_cell.angle_alpha   90.00
_cell.angle_beta   90.00
_cell.angle_gamma   90.00
#
_symmetry.space_group_name_H-M   'P 1'
#
loop_
_entity.id
_entity.type
_entity.pdbx_description
1 polymer ?
#
loop_
_entity_poly.entity_id
_entity_poly.type
_entity_poly.pdbx_seq_one_letter_code
_entity_poly.pdbx_strand_id
1 'polypeptide(L)'
;MMIGFTVMGSQHHMYCVPFVLEMYKEAGLFDPIASSIRATEFTVKDAYLVRFFENNSSRLPKWCNDADTVKLPNCQIRGKYRLELPVYNVLDPYPNMNERTFENPD
;
A
#
# COMPACT_ATOMS: atom_id res chain seq x y z
N MET A 1 28.19 -0.24 13.37
CA MET A 1 27.17 0.02 12.35
C MET A 1 25.83 -0.36 12.94
N MET A 2 25.28 0.55 13.73
CA MET A 2 24.03 0.34 14.45
C MET A 2 22.90 0.60 13.46
N ILE A 3 22.04 -0.39 13.24
CA ILE A 3 20.72 -0.19 12.64
C ILE A 3 19.90 0.53 13.71
N GLY A 4 20.18 1.83 13.88
CA GLY A 4 19.40 2.71 14.72
C GLY A 4 18.10 2.98 13.99
N PHE A 5 16.99 2.54 14.59
CA PHE A 5 15.66 3.07 14.35
C PHE A 5 15.60 4.56 14.72
N THR A 6 16.37 5.39 14.01
CA THR A 6 16.12 6.83 13.97
C THR A 6 15.04 7.03 12.91
N VAL A 7 13.84 6.50 13.18
CA VAL A 7 12.64 6.97 12.50
C VAL A 7 12.58 8.45 12.81
N MET A 8 12.80 9.23 11.76
CA MET A 8 12.89 10.67 11.75
C MET A 8 11.72 11.26 12.54
N GLY A 9 12.03 12.22 13.42
CA GLY A 9 11.18 12.63 14.54
C GLY A 9 9.75 13.00 14.16
N SER A 10 8.80 12.25 14.71
CA SER A 10 7.52 12.71 15.27
C SER A 10 6.85 11.51 15.94
N GLN A 11 6.48 11.63 17.22
CA GLN A 11 5.63 10.64 17.89
C GLN A 11 4.25 10.65 17.24
N HIS A 12 4.10 9.92 16.13
CA HIS A 12 2.81 9.65 15.52
C HIS A 12 2.45 8.19 15.78
N HIS A 13 1.28 7.96 16.37
CA HIS A 13 0.68 6.64 16.40
C HIS A 13 0.40 6.22 14.94
N MET A 14 1.29 5.43 14.36
CA MET A 14 1.08 4.89 13.02
C MET A 14 0.11 3.72 13.12
N TYR A 15 -1.06 3.88 12.52
CA TYR A 15 -1.97 2.77 12.27
C TYR A 15 -1.40 1.87 11.16
N CYS A 16 -2.00 0.69 10.96
CA CYS A 16 -1.45 -0.37 10.11
C CYS A 16 -1.05 0.11 8.71
N VAL A 17 -1.85 0.96 8.07
CA VAL A 17 -1.61 1.45 6.71
C VAL A 17 -0.45 2.44 6.63
N PRO A 18 -0.43 3.57 7.37
CA PRO A 18 0.67 4.52 7.35
C PRO A 18 1.99 3.89 7.73
N PHE A 19 1.98 2.95 8.68
CA PHE A 19 3.20 2.25 9.05
C PHE A 19 3.84 1.56 7.84
N VAL A 20 3.05 0.79 7.08
CA VAL A 20 3.54 0.09 5.88
C VAL A 20 3.93 1.08 4.79
N LEU A 21 3.15 2.16 4.60
CA LEU A 21 3.42 3.14 3.55
C LEU A 21 4.64 4.02 3.82
N GLU A 22 4.96 4.32 5.08
CA GLU A 22 6.24 4.95 5.44
C GLU A 22 7.40 4.01 5.14
N MET A 23 7.26 2.69 5.37
CA MET A 23 8.29 1.73 4.93
C MET A 23 8.46 1.72 3.41
N TYR A 24 7.37 1.82 2.64
CA TYR A 24 7.45 1.92 1.18
C TYR A 24 8.10 3.23 0.72
N LYS A 25 7.85 4.32 1.44
CA LYS A 25 8.46 5.63 1.19
C LYS A 25 9.96 5.59 1.44
N GLU A 26 10.41 5.03 2.56
CA GLU A 26 11.83 4.83 2.86
C GLU A 26 12.51 3.85 1.88
N ALA A 27 11.75 2.91 1.30
CA ALA A 27 12.21 2.02 0.25
C ALA A 27 12.23 2.67 -1.16
N GLY A 28 11.85 3.95 -1.28
CA GLY A 28 11.89 4.70 -2.54
C GLY A 28 10.72 4.44 -3.49
N LEU A 29 9.67 3.73 -3.06
CA LEU A 29 8.52 3.41 -3.93
C LEU A 29 7.71 4.66 -4.32
N PHE A 30 7.83 5.73 -3.54
CA PHE A 30 7.16 7.01 -3.81
C PHE A 30 8.06 8.04 -4.50
N ASP A 31 9.28 7.69 -4.90
CA ASP A 31 10.16 8.65 -5.56
C ASP A 31 9.68 8.99 -6.98
N PRO A 32 9.83 10.25 -7.42
CA PRO A 32 10.51 11.37 -6.75
C PRO A 32 9.59 12.20 -5.83
N ILE A 33 8.35 11.79 -5.61
CA ILE A 33 7.31 12.59 -4.94
C ILE A 33 7.20 12.32 -3.44
N ALA A 34 8.11 11.52 -2.86
CA ALA A 34 8.06 11.08 -1.47
C ALA A 34 7.82 12.23 -0.46
N SER A 35 8.44 13.39 -0.67
CA SER A 35 8.28 14.58 0.19
C SER A 35 6.86 15.16 0.20
N SER A 36 6.06 14.88 -0.83
CA SER A 36 4.66 15.31 -0.97
C SER A 36 3.64 14.24 -0.56
N ILE A 37 4.10 13.11 -0.05
CA ILE A 37 3.25 12.01 0.42
C ILE A 37 3.20 12.03 1.95
N ARG A 38 1.99 12.17 2.49
CA ARG A 38 1.67 11.97 3.90
C ARG A 38 1.00 10.62 4.08
N ALA A 39 1.72 9.62 4.61
CA ALA A 39 1.19 8.27 4.76
C ALA A 39 -0.04 8.21 5.69
N THR A 40 -0.18 9.17 6.59
CA THR A 40 -1.34 9.34 7.50
C THR A 40 -2.64 9.75 6.81
N GLU A 41 -2.61 10.06 5.52
CA GLU A 41 -3.81 10.42 4.74
C GLU A 41 -4.33 9.23 3.93
N PHE A 42 -3.65 8.08 3.99
CA PHE A 42 -4.03 6.88 3.23
C PHE A 42 -5.01 6.01 4.01
N THR A 43 -6.10 5.66 3.34
CA THR A 43 -7.01 4.63 3.81
C THR A 43 -6.53 3.24 3.40
N VAL A 44 -7.16 2.19 3.94
CA VAL A 44 -6.94 0.80 3.49
C VAL A 44 -7.18 0.67 1.98
N LYS A 45 -8.16 1.40 1.44
CA LYS A 45 -8.45 1.42 0.00
C LYS A 45 -7.27 1.93 -0.81
N ASP A 46 -6.67 3.02 -0.39
CA ASP A 46 -5.56 3.64 -1.11
C ASP A 46 -4.34 2.73 -1.15
N ALA A 47 -4.07 2.02 -0.06
CA ALA A 47 -2.94 1.10 0.05
C ALA A 47 -2.98 -0.06 -0.94
N TYR A 48 -4.17 -0.55 -1.32
CA TYR A 48 -4.28 -1.60 -2.35
C TYR A 48 -4.54 -1.06 -3.76
N LEU A 49 -4.85 0.23 -3.90
CA LEU A 49 -5.01 0.88 -5.20
C LEU A 49 -3.69 1.31 -5.82
N VAL A 50 -2.72 1.74 -5.01
CA VAL A 50 -1.40 2.17 -5.49
C VAL A 50 -0.74 1.08 -6.33
N ARG A 51 -0.14 1.48 -7.46
CA ARG A 51 0.41 0.57 -8.47
C ARG A 51 1.80 0.06 -8.11
N PHE A 52 1.96 -0.54 -6.94
CA PHE A 52 3.23 -1.10 -6.45
C PHE A 52 3.33 -2.62 -6.60
N PHE A 53 2.21 -3.28 -6.80
CA PHE A 53 2.15 -4.73 -6.78
C PHE A 53 2.42 -5.34 -8.14
N GLU A 54 2.94 -6.56 -8.15
CA GLU A 54 3.17 -7.32 -9.37
C GLU A 54 1.84 -7.65 -10.05
N ASN A 55 1.69 -7.27 -11.32
CA ASN A 55 0.50 -7.55 -12.13
C ASN A 55 0.71 -8.70 -13.12
N ASN A 56 1.96 -9.12 -13.36
CA ASN A 56 2.28 -10.24 -14.22
C ASN A 56 2.19 -11.54 -13.43
N SER A 57 1.11 -12.29 -13.65
CA SER A 57 0.88 -13.59 -13.02
C SER A 57 2.01 -14.61 -13.20
N SER A 58 2.85 -14.46 -14.24
CA SER A 58 4.00 -15.34 -14.49
C SER A 58 5.17 -15.08 -13.54
N ARG A 59 5.24 -13.89 -12.92
CA ARG A 59 6.26 -13.51 -11.93
C ARG A 59 5.83 -13.80 -10.50
N LEU A 60 4.57 -14.19 -10.30
CA LEU A 60 4.06 -14.53 -8.98
C LEU A 60 4.67 -15.86 -8.50
N PRO A 61 4.93 -16.01 -7.19
CA PRO A 61 5.41 -17.27 -6.65
C PRO A 61 4.45 -18.43 -6.94
N LYS A 62 4.98 -19.64 -7.13
CA LYS A 62 4.15 -20.84 -7.43
C LYS A 62 3.03 -21.05 -6.42
N TRP A 63 3.30 -20.84 -5.12
CA TRP A 63 2.32 -21.00 -4.05
C TRP A 63 1.13 -20.05 -4.11
N CYS A 64 1.20 -19.00 -4.92
CA CYS A 64 0.14 -18.02 -5.11
C CYS A 64 -0.99 -18.63 -5.93
N ASN A 65 -2.23 -18.51 -5.44
CA ASN A 65 -3.43 -19.17 -5.98
C ASN A 65 -3.46 -20.71 -5.88
N ASP A 66 -2.38 -21.40 -5.47
CA ASP A 66 -2.36 -22.88 -5.37
C ASP A 66 -3.42 -23.47 -4.44
N ALA A 67 -3.80 -22.73 -3.39
CA ALA A 67 -4.76 -23.17 -2.38
C ALA A 67 -6.15 -22.56 -2.57
N ASP A 68 -6.33 -21.73 -3.60
CA ASP A 68 -7.60 -21.04 -3.86
C ASP A 68 -8.37 -21.79 -4.97
N THR A 69 -9.69 -21.88 -4.82
CA THR A 69 -10.58 -22.43 -5.85
C THR A 69 -10.77 -21.47 -7.03
N VAL A 70 -10.37 -20.21 -6.86
CA VAL A 70 -10.47 -19.14 -7.87
C VAL A 70 -9.09 -18.57 -8.13
N LYS A 71 -8.73 -18.41 -9.42
CA LYS A 71 -7.47 -17.76 -9.80
C LYS A 71 -7.62 -16.24 -9.68
N LEU A 72 -6.96 -15.66 -8.69
CA LEU A 72 -6.98 -14.22 -8.45
C LEU A 72 -5.84 -13.51 -9.19
N PRO A 73 -6.02 -12.23 -9.57
CA PRO A 73 -4.97 -11.43 -10.18
C PRO A 73 -3.87 -11.02 -9.19
N ASN A 74 -4.07 -11.25 -7.90
CA ASN A 74 -3.16 -10.87 -6.81
C ASN A 74 -2.86 -12.07 -5.89
N CYS A 75 -1.75 -11.98 -5.15
CA CYS A 75 -1.40 -12.96 -4.12
C CYS A 75 -1.89 -12.50 -2.75
N GLN A 76 -2.84 -13.23 -2.19
CA GLN A 76 -3.29 -13.02 -0.82
C GLN A 76 -2.54 -13.94 0.13
N ILE A 77 -2.26 -13.46 1.35
CA ILE A 77 -1.72 -14.31 2.41
C ILE A 77 -2.76 -15.40 2.71
N ARG A 78 -2.30 -16.66 2.83
CA ARG A 78 -3.18 -17.81 3.04
C ARG A 78 -4.03 -17.61 4.30
N GLY A 79 -5.33 -17.90 4.19
CA GLY A 79 -6.28 -17.77 5.30
C GLY A 79 -7.62 -18.42 4.97
N LYS A 80 -8.52 -18.47 5.94
CA LYS A 80 -9.88 -19.02 5.76
C LYS A 80 -10.77 -18.14 4.88
N TYR A 81 -10.49 -16.84 4.85
CA TYR A 81 -11.31 -15.84 4.17
C TYR A 81 -10.58 -15.28 2.97
N ARG A 82 -11.32 -15.07 1.88
CA ARG A 82 -10.86 -14.40 0.67
C ARG A 82 -11.21 -12.92 0.77
N LEU A 83 -10.24 -12.05 0.51
CA LEU A 83 -10.49 -10.62 0.39
C LEU A 83 -10.91 -10.30 -1.05
N GLU A 84 -12.05 -9.65 -1.22
CA GLU A 84 -12.44 -9.12 -2.52
C GLU A 84 -11.96 -7.67 -2.62
N LEU A 85 -11.12 -7.39 -3.62
CA LEU A 85 -10.60 -6.06 -3.92
C LEU A 85 -11.16 -5.63 -5.28
N PRO A 86 -12.27 -4.85 -5.32
CA PRO A 86 -12.95 -4.53 -6.57
C PRO A 86 -12.08 -3.78 -7.58
N VAL A 87 -11.14 -2.98 -7.06
CA VAL A 87 -10.16 -2.23 -7.84
C VAL A 87 -8.82 -2.39 -7.13
N TYR A 88 -7.80 -2.87 -7.83
CA TYR A 88 -6.50 -3.22 -7.25
C TYR A 88 -5.36 -2.83 -8.18
N ASN A 89 -4.31 -2.21 -7.63
CA ASN A 89 -3.06 -1.95 -8.36
C ASN A 89 -3.25 -1.14 -9.66
N VAL A 90 -4.09 -0.09 -9.61
CA VAL A 90 -4.48 0.70 -10.78
C VAL A 90 -4.03 2.15 -10.72
N LEU A 91 -3.62 2.66 -9.56
CA LEU A 91 -3.40 4.08 -9.34
C LEU A 91 -1.90 4.38 -9.21
N ASP A 92 -1.37 5.20 -10.11
CA ASP A 92 -0.01 5.69 -9.95
C ASP A 92 0.01 6.76 -8.83
N PRO A 93 0.96 6.70 -7.88
CA PRO A 93 1.07 7.71 -6.83
C PRO A 93 1.23 9.11 -7.41
N TYR A 94 0.57 10.09 -6.79
CA TYR A 94 0.62 11.49 -7.21
C TYR A 94 0.84 12.43 -6.00
N PRO A 95 1.40 13.64 -6.20
CA PRO A 95 1.68 14.56 -5.10
C PRO A 95 0.44 14.94 -4.29
N ASN A 96 0.57 15.03 -2.97
CA ASN A 96 -0.54 15.35 -2.04
C ASN A 96 -1.74 14.41 -2.21
N MET A 97 -1.46 13.12 -2.40
CA MET A 97 -2.46 12.09 -2.63
C MET A 97 -3.47 12.03 -1.49
N ASN A 98 -4.75 12.16 -1.84
CA ASN A 98 -5.91 12.00 -0.95
C ASN A 98 -5.96 12.91 0.28
N GLU A 99 -5.12 13.95 0.35
CA GLU A 99 -5.13 14.92 1.47
C GLU A 99 -6.34 15.87 1.44
N ARG A 100 -7.11 15.84 0.34
CA ARG A 100 -8.32 16.62 0.17
C ARG A 100 -9.48 15.66 -0.03
N THR A 101 -10.06 15.20 1.07
CA THR A 101 -11.43 14.70 1.05
C THR A 101 -12.35 15.89 0.79
N PHE A 102 -13.34 15.74 -0.10
CA PHE A 102 -14.42 16.72 -0.22
C PHE A 102 -15.01 16.97 1.19
N GLU A 103 -14.79 18.16 1.74
CA GLU A 103 -15.77 18.77 2.62
C GLU A 103 -17.05 18.82 1.78
N ASN A 104 -18.04 17.98 2.10
CA ASN A 104 -19.38 18.22 1.59
C ASN A 104 -19.79 19.60 2.12
N PRO A 105 -20.03 20.61 1.28
CA PRO A 105 -20.81 21.74 1.74
C PRO A 105 -22.23 21.19 1.96
N ASP A 106 -22.71 21.29 3.20
CA ASP A 106 -24.08 20.95 3.58
C ASP A 106 -25.13 21.53 2.61
#